data_AF-A0A1W0WIL4-F1
#
_entry.id   AF-A0A1W0WIL4-F1
#
_cell.length_a   1.000
_cell.length_b   1.000
_cell.length_c   1.000
_cell.angle_alpha   90.00
_cell.angle_beta   90.00
_cell.angle_gamma   90.00
#
_symmetry.space_group_name_H-M   'P 1'
#
loop_
_entity.id
_entity.type
_entity.pdbx_description
1 polymer ?
#
loop_
_entity_poly.entity_id
_entity_poly.type
_entity_poly.pdbx_seq_one_letter_code
_entity_poly.pdbx_strand_id
1 'polypeptide(L)'
;MSRILDLGIRESIFTLVSLKYSSRKLVEALKVRNIVVSQKAVTNLIRKNINKEAGRNTAPSSVKPRDSPKLGIPDLVNAIKKDLSGPHPLTSSALSLKNDVSAKTIACVINQDLERKVQKKCRVHALSNKQAKQRLD
;
A
#
# COMPACT_ATOMS: atom_id res chain seq x y z
N MET A 1 -0.10 11.91 8.53
CA MET A 1 -1.36 11.91 9.30
C MET A 1 -2.46 12.57 8.48
N SER A 2 -3.40 11.79 7.96
CA SER A 2 -4.56 12.30 7.24
C SER A 2 -5.52 12.90 8.27
N ARG A 3 -5.50 14.23 8.48
CA ARG A 3 -6.51 14.87 9.34
C ARG A 3 -7.87 14.66 8.69
N ILE A 4 -8.69 13.86 9.35
CA ILE A 4 -10.07 13.59 8.96
C ILE A 4 -10.80 14.92 9.15
N LEU A 5 -11.28 15.52 8.06
CA LEU A 5 -12.15 16.70 8.14
C LEU A 5 -13.38 16.34 8.97
N ASP A 6 -13.74 17.22 9.89
CA ASP A 6 -14.93 17.12 10.72
C ASP A 6 -16.20 16.95 9.88
N LEU A 7 -17.18 16.24 10.41
CA LEU A 7 -18.40 15.88 9.69
C LEU A 7 -19.19 17.13 9.28
N GLY A 8 -19.32 18.12 10.17
CA GLY A 8 -20.07 19.35 9.88
C GLY A 8 -19.43 20.20 8.78
N ILE A 9 -18.09 20.20 8.70
CA ILE A 9 -17.36 20.88 7.62
C ILE A 9 -17.61 20.19 6.27
N ARG A 10 -17.68 18.85 6.26
CA ARG A 10 -17.95 18.10 5.02
C ARG A 10 -19.35 18.38 4.48
N GLU A 11 -20.35 18.37 5.35
CA GLU A 11 -21.74 18.66 4.98
C GLU A 11 -21.88 20.08 4.43
N SER A 12 -21.24 21.05 5.07
CA SER A 12 -21.19 22.44 4.60
C SER A 12 -20.52 22.57 3.22
N ILE A 13 -19.49 21.79 2.95
CA ILE A 13 -18.85 21.76 1.62
C ILE A 13 -19.81 21.17 0.59
N PHE A 14 -20.54 20.09 0.93
CA PHE A 14 -21.48 19.47 0.00
C PHE A 14 -22.67 20.37 -0.33
N THR A 15 -23.25 21.06 0.65
CA THR A 15 -24.35 22.02 0.40
C THR A 15 -23.90 23.15 -0.54
N LEU A 16 -22.71 23.71 -0.32
CA LEU A 16 -22.18 24.77 -1.18
C LEU A 16 -21.83 24.27 -2.60
N VAL A 17 -21.42 23.01 -2.75
CA VAL A 17 -21.21 22.38 -4.07
C VAL A 17 -22.54 22.22 -4.81
N SER A 18 -23.61 21.83 -4.11
CA SER A 18 -24.97 21.77 -4.69
C SER A 18 -25.46 23.15 -5.15
N LEU A 19 -25.06 24.21 -4.44
CA LEU A 19 -25.30 25.61 -4.83
C LEU A 19 -24.36 26.13 -5.93
N LYS A 20 -23.60 25.24 -6.60
CA LYS A 20 -22.69 25.52 -7.71
C LYS A 20 -21.55 26.51 -7.40
N TYR A 21 -21.11 26.60 -6.14
CA TYR A 21 -19.91 27.37 -5.80
C TYR A 21 -18.64 26.68 -6.32
N SER A 22 -17.67 27.46 -6.80
CA SER A 22 -16.38 26.93 -7.25
C SER A 22 -15.51 26.52 -6.06
N SER A 23 -14.64 25.52 -6.24
CA SER A 23 -13.75 25.06 -5.15
C SER A 23 -12.84 26.16 -4.59
N ARG A 24 -12.50 27.18 -5.39
CA ARG A 24 -11.73 28.34 -4.92
C ARG A 24 -12.54 29.18 -3.94
N LYS A 25 -13.79 29.53 -4.29
CA LYS A 25 -14.71 30.27 -3.43
C LYS A 25 -15.00 29.53 -2.11
N LEU A 26 -15.08 28.20 -2.15
CA LEU A 26 -15.24 27.37 -0.95
C LEU A 26 -14.05 27.51 0.01
N VAL A 27 -12.82 27.41 -0.51
CA VAL A 27 -11.61 27.55 0.31
C VAL A 27 -11.51 28.94 0.91
N GLU A 28 -11.84 29.99 0.15
CA GLU A 28 -11.87 31.37 0.64
C GLU A 28 -12.91 31.55 1.76
N ALA A 29 -14.13 31.04 1.58
CA ALA A 29 -15.18 31.11 2.60
C ALA A 29 -14.81 30.37 3.89
N LEU A 30 -14.16 29.21 3.78
CA LEU A 30 -13.66 28.45 4.94
C LEU A 30 -12.51 29.19 5.64
N LYS A 31 -11.63 29.85 4.88
CA LYS A 31 -10.53 30.65 5.42
C LYS A 31 -11.04 31.84 6.24
N VAL A 32 -12.13 32.50 5.81
CA VAL A 32 -12.78 33.58 6.59
C VAL A 32 -13.28 33.07 7.95
N ARG A 33 -13.72 31.82 8.02
CA ARG A 33 -14.13 31.17 9.28
C ARG A 33 -12.98 30.56 10.08
N ASN A 34 -11.74 30.91 9.74
CA ASN A 34 -10.51 30.40 10.35
C ASN A 34 -10.29 28.88 10.17
N ILE A 35 -10.90 28.28 9.14
CA ILE A 35 -10.75 26.86 8.79
C ILE A 35 -9.82 26.77 7.58
N VAL A 36 -8.59 26.29 7.81
CA VAL A 36 -7.60 26.11 6.74
C VAL A 36 -7.79 24.74 6.09
N VAL A 37 -8.37 24.72 4.89
CA VAL A 37 -8.49 23.52 4.05
C VAL A 37 -7.77 23.73 2.73
N SER A 38 -6.98 22.76 2.29
CA SER A 38 -6.35 22.84 0.98
C SER A 38 -7.37 22.63 -0.14
N GLN A 39 -7.19 23.34 -1.25
CA GLN A 39 -8.04 23.17 -2.43
C GLN A 39 -8.06 21.70 -2.91
N LYS A 40 -6.92 21.02 -2.86
CA LYS A 40 -6.79 19.59 -3.19
C LYS A 40 -7.66 18.70 -2.30
N ALA A 41 -7.80 19.04 -1.01
CA ALA A 41 -8.68 18.30 -0.10
C ALA A 41 -10.16 18.48 -0.49
N VAL A 42 -10.58 19.69 -0.82
CA VAL A 42 -11.95 19.99 -1.29
C VAL A 42 -12.26 19.25 -2.60
N THR A 43 -11.37 19.32 -3.60
CA THR A 43 -11.56 18.61 -4.88
C THR A 43 -11.62 17.09 -4.70
N ASN A 44 -10.78 16.53 -3.82
CA ASN A 44 -10.83 15.10 -3.49
C ASN A 44 -12.13 14.71 -2.80
N LEU A 45 -12.67 15.56 -1.92
CA LEU A 45 -13.94 15.33 -1.24
C LEU A 45 -15.10 15.30 -2.24
N ILE A 46 -15.16 16.29 -3.14
CA ILE A 46 -16.17 16.36 -4.21
C ILE A 46 -16.12 15.12 -5.10
N ARG A 47 -14.92 14.75 -5.57
CA ARG A 47 -14.72 13.57 -6.41
C ARG A 47 -15.15 12.28 -5.71
N LYS A 48 -14.87 12.14 -4.41
CA LYS A 48 -15.33 10.99 -3.61
C LYS A 48 -16.85 10.94 -3.53
N ASN A 49 -17.53 12.09 -3.39
CA ASN A 49 -18.99 12.13 -3.37
C ASN A 49 -19.61 11.72 -4.71
N ILE A 50 -19.13 12.29 -5.82
CA ILE A 50 -19.59 11.93 -7.18
C ILE A 50 -19.41 10.43 -7.44
N ASN A 51 -18.26 9.87 -7.05
CA ASN A 51 -18.00 8.44 -7.20
C ASN A 51 -18.93 7.59 -6.34
N LYS A 52 -19.25 8.03 -5.11
CA LYS A 52 -20.18 7.36 -4.21
C LYS A 52 -21.61 7.36 -4.78
N GLU A 53 -22.08 8.52 -5.28
CA GLU A 53 -23.38 8.63 -5.94
C GLU A 53 -23.47 7.80 -7.21
N ALA A 54 -22.38 7.70 -7.98
CA ALA A 54 -22.28 6.86 -9.16
C ALA A 54 -22.13 5.35 -8.86
N GLY A 55 -22.28 4.90 -7.61
CA GLY A 55 -22.10 3.50 -7.20
C GLY A 55 -20.66 2.99 -7.33
N ARG A 56 -19.71 3.85 -7.72
CA ARG A 56 -18.28 3.56 -7.81
C ARG A 56 -17.67 3.72 -6.43
N ASN A 57 -17.99 2.77 -5.55
CA ASN A 57 -17.36 2.64 -4.25
C ASN A 57 -15.86 2.46 -4.47
N THR A 58 -15.09 3.54 -4.25
CA THR A 58 -13.64 3.44 -4.20
C THR A 58 -13.35 2.62 -2.95
N ALA A 59 -12.82 1.40 -3.13
CA ALA A 59 -12.38 0.59 -2.02
C ALA A 59 -11.55 1.48 -1.07
N PRO A 60 -11.80 1.44 0.25
CA PRO A 60 -10.96 2.17 1.17
C PRO A 60 -9.53 1.79 0.84
N SER A 61 -8.72 2.79 0.49
CA SER A 61 -7.28 2.63 0.34
C SER A 61 -6.74 2.33 1.74
N SER A 62 -6.91 1.08 2.16
CA SER A 62 -6.12 0.43 3.19
C SER A 62 -4.73 0.18 2.58
N VAL A 63 -4.08 1.24 2.12
CA VAL A 63 -2.63 1.26 2.14
C VAL A 63 -2.32 1.41 3.62
N LYS A 64 -2.38 0.29 4.35
CA LYS A 64 -1.60 0.20 5.58
C LYS A 64 -0.20 0.63 5.17
N PRO A 65 0.49 1.53 5.89
CA PRO A 65 1.92 1.68 5.68
C PRO A 65 2.47 0.27 5.75
N ARG A 66 2.98 -0.21 4.61
CA ARG A 66 3.59 -1.53 4.52
C ARG A 66 4.62 -1.53 5.63
N ASP A 67 4.48 -2.42 6.61
CA ASP A 67 5.40 -2.46 7.74
C ASP A 67 6.81 -2.45 7.15
N SER A 68 7.51 -1.32 7.35
CA SER A 68 8.90 -1.23 6.94
C SER A 68 9.61 -2.33 7.72
N PRO A 69 10.41 -3.17 7.04
CA PRO A 69 11.04 -4.30 7.71
C PRO A 69 11.80 -3.83 8.94
N LYS A 70 11.56 -4.47 10.09
CA LYS A 70 12.06 -4.05 11.41
C LYS A 70 13.57 -4.16 11.58
N LEU A 71 14.29 -4.63 10.57
CA LEU A 71 15.73 -4.83 10.57
C LEU A 71 16.32 -4.09 9.38
N GLY A 72 17.53 -3.55 9.55
CA GLY A 72 18.33 -2.91 8.50
C GLY A 72 18.63 -3.85 7.34
N ILE A 73 17.62 -4.10 6.51
CA ILE A 73 17.71 -4.91 5.29
C ILE A 73 18.88 -4.47 4.39
N PRO A 74 19.18 -3.16 4.21
CA PRO A 74 20.29 -2.78 3.35
C PRO A 74 21.63 -3.38 3.78
N ASP A 75 21.93 -3.37 5.08
CA ASP A 75 23.21 -3.85 5.61
C ASP A 75 23.31 -5.38 5.50
N LEU A 76 22.22 -6.08 5.83
CA LEU A 76 22.13 -7.54 5.68
C LEU A 76 22.24 -7.98 4.21
N VAL A 77 21.54 -7.29 3.30
CA VAL A 77 21.62 -7.55 1.85
C VAL A 77 23.04 -7.32 1.34
N ASN A 78 23.71 -6.26 1.78
CA ASN A 78 25.08 -5.96 1.40
C ASN A 78 26.08 -7.01 1.95
N ALA A 79 25.90 -7.45 3.19
CA ALA A 79 26.72 -8.51 3.79
C ALA A 79 26.58 -9.83 3.02
N ILE A 80 25.34 -10.26 2.76
CA ILE A 80 25.05 -11.47 1.97
C ILE A 80 25.61 -11.34 0.55
N LYS A 81 25.47 -10.17 -0.08
CA LYS A 81 26.02 -9.93 -1.43
C LYS A 81 27.54 -10.06 -1.47
N LYS A 82 28.26 -9.55 -0.47
CA LYS A 82 29.73 -9.70 -0.37
C LYS A 82 30.13 -11.17 -0.21
N ASP A 83 29.41 -11.88 0.66
CA ASP A 83 29.68 -13.29 0.94
C ASP A 83 29.37 -14.23 -0.25
N LEU A 84 28.44 -13.83 -1.14
CA LEU A 84 28.14 -14.55 -2.37
C LEU A 84 29.04 -14.17 -3.55
N SER A 85 29.61 -12.96 -3.55
CA SER A 85 30.49 -12.46 -4.62
C SER A 85 31.97 -12.76 -4.37
N GLY A 86 32.33 -13.25 -3.19
CA GLY A 86 33.71 -13.59 -2.83
C GLY A 86 34.23 -14.85 -3.54
N PRO A 87 35.55 -15.12 -3.46
CA PRO A 87 36.17 -16.29 -4.09
C PRO A 87 35.66 -17.63 -3.55
N HIS A 88 35.04 -17.63 -2.36
CA HIS A 88 34.40 -18.80 -1.77
C HIS A 88 32.97 -18.44 -1.33
N PRO A 89 31.96 -18.64 -2.20
CA PRO A 89 30.59 -18.27 -1.89
C PRO A 89 30.03 -19.12 -0.74
N LEU A 90 29.50 -18.46 0.28
CA LEU A 90 28.89 -19.15 1.42
C LEU A 90 27.54 -19.78 1.06
N THR A 91 27.28 -20.96 1.61
CA THR A 91 25.97 -21.63 1.50
C THR A 91 24.90 -20.88 2.31
N SER A 92 23.62 -21.09 1.96
CA SER A 92 22.50 -20.46 2.65
C SER A 92 22.44 -20.77 4.15
N SER A 93 22.87 -21.98 4.56
CA SER A 93 23.00 -22.37 5.96
C SER A 93 24.11 -21.63 6.68
N ALA A 94 25.29 -21.49 6.05
CA ALA A 94 26.41 -20.74 6.61
C ALA A 94 26.07 -19.25 6.75
N LEU A 95 25.37 -18.66 5.77
CA LEU A 95 24.88 -17.29 5.82
C LEU A 95 23.85 -17.08 6.93
N SER A 96 22.97 -18.05 7.15
CA SER A 96 21.99 -18.02 8.25
C SER A 96 22.67 -17.98 9.61
N LEU A 97 23.69 -18.81 9.80
CA LEU A 97 24.44 -18.92 11.04
C LEU A 97 25.31 -17.68 11.31
N LYS A 98 25.95 -17.15 10.26
CA LYS A 98 26.80 -15.95 10.34
C LYS A 98 26.03 -14.67 10.67
N ASN A 99 24.81 -14.53 10.12
CA ASN A 99 24.02 -13.31 10.28
C ASN A 99 22.98 -13.41 11.40
N ASP A 100 22.90 -14.55 12.13
CA ASP A 100 21.87 -14.86 13.12
C ASP A 100 20.44 -14.60 12.60
N VAL A 101 20.19 -15.10 11.39
CA VAL A 101 18.95 -14.85 10.65
C VAL A 101 18.46 -16.17 10.10
N SER A 102 17.14 -16.42 10.15
CA SER A 102 16.57 -17.68 9.67
C SER A 102 16.95 -17.98 8.21
N ALA A 103 17.18 -19.26 7.89
CA ALA A 103 17.49 -19.70 6.53
C ALA A 103 16.42 -19.27 5.52
N LYS A 104 15.15 -19.20 5.94
CA LYS A 104 14.04 -18.69 5.14
C LYS A 104 14.22 -17.22 4.76
N THR A 105 14.67 -16.40 5.71
CA THR A 105 14.95 -14.98 5.47
C THR A 105 16.12 -14.81 4.50
N ILE A 106 17.21 -15.57 4.67
CA ILE A 106 18.34 -15.58 3.72
C ILE A 106 17.87 -15.95 2.32
N ALA A 107 17.06 -17.01 2.19
CA ALA A 107 16.50 -17.42 0.90
C ALA A 107 15.59 -16.34 0.28
N CYS A 108 14.80 -15.63 1.10
CA CYS A 108 14.01 -14.49 0.62
C CYS A 108 14.90 -13.36 0.09
N VAL A 109 15.96 -12.99 0.82
CA VAL A 109 16.90 -11.93 0.41
C VAL A 109 17.59 -12.30 -0.92
N ILE A 110 18.08 -13.53 -1.05
CA ILE A 110 18.74 -13.99 -2.27
C ILE A 110 17.77 -13.93 -3.46
N ASN A 111 16.56 -14.52 -3.33
CA ASN A 111 15.62 -14.61 -4.44
C ASN A 111 15.01 -13.24 -4.80
N GLN A 112 14.62 -12.43 -3.82
CA GLN A 112 13.85 -11.20 -4.05
C GLN A 112 14.75 -9.98 -4.25
N ASP A 113 15.76 -9.80 -3.40
CA ASP A 113 16.55 -8.57 -3.36
C ASP A 113 17.80 -8.64 -4.24
N LEU A 114 18.44 -9.82 -4.35
CA LEU A 114 19.66 -10.00 -5.14
C LEU A 114 19.39 -10.49 -6.57
N GLU A 115 18.64 -11.58 -6.73
CA GLU A 115 18.35 -12.14 -8.06
C GLU A 115 17.16 -11.47 -8.75
N ARG A 116 16.38 -10.64 -8.03
CA ARG A 116 15.12 -10.04 -8.50
C ARG A 116 14.15 -11.06 -9.11
N LYS A 117 14.25 -12.33 -8.70
CA LYS A 117 13.27 -13.35 -9.06
C LYS A 117 12.00 -13.01 -8.31
N VAL A 118 11.08 -12.34 -9.01
CA VAL A 118 9.73 -12.13 -8.54
C VAL A 118 9.14 -13.51 -8.27
N GLN A 119 8.99 -13.87 -6.99
CA GLN A 119 8.17 -15.02 -6.63
C GLN A 119 6.75 -14.70 -7.10
N LYS A 120 6.37 -15.26 -8.25
CA LYS A 120 4.98 -15.27 -8.69
C LYS A 120 4.20 -15.95 -7.58
N LYS A 121 3.38 -15.20 -6.87
CA LYS A 121 2.41 -15.79 -5.95
C LYS A 121 1.46 -16.64 -6.80
N CYS A 122 1.61 -17.96 -6.71
CA CYS A 122 0.59 -18.86 -7.22
C CYS A 122 -0.63 -18.72 -6.30
N ARG A 123 -1.60 -17.92 -6.71
CA ARG A 123 -2.92 -17.89 -6.07
C ARG A 123 -3.64 -19.16 -6.48
N VAL A 124 -3.50 -20.20 -5.66
CA VAL A 124 -4.30 -21.42 -5.82
C VAL A 124 -5.69 -21.09 -5.32
N HIS A 125 -6.64 -20.96 -6.24
CA HIS A 125 -8.05 -20.96 -5.88
C HIS A 125 -8.43 -22.40 -5.55
N ALA A 126 -8.98 -22.64 -4.35
CA ALA A 126 -9.62 -23.92 -4.06
C ALA A 126 -10.73 -24.13 -5.09
N LEU A 127 -10.66 -25.23 -5.82
CA LEU A 127 -11.70 -25.58 -6.78
C LEU A 127 -12.98 -25.86 -6.02
N SER A 128 -14.09 -25.32 -6.52
CA SER A 128 -15.40 -25.76 -6.03
C SER A 128 -15.59 -27.25 -6.37
N ASN A 129 -16.29 -27.99 -5.52
CA ASN A 129 -16.61 -29.41 -5.75
C ASN A 129 -17.24 -29.66 -7.13
N LYS A 130 -17.96 -28.67 -7.68
CA LYS A 130 -18.52 -28.74 -9.05
C LYS A 130 -17.43 -28.71 -10.13
N GLN A 131 -16.42 -27.86 -9.97
CA GLN A 131 -15.28 -27.73 -10.88
C GLN A 131 -14.32 -28.93 -10.77
N ALA A 132 -14.22 -29.53 -9.58
CA ALA A 132 -13.43 -30.74 -9.38
C ALA A 132 -14.07 -31.96 -10.08
N LYS A 133 -15.40 -32.11 -10.01
CA LYS A 133 -16.14 -33.19 -10.70
C LYS A 133 -16.01 -33.12 -12.23
N GLN A 134 -16.12 -31.93 -12.82
CA GLN A 134 -15.95 -31.72 -14.26
C GLN A 134 -14.55 -32.02 -14.82
N ARG A 135 -13.55 -32.25 -13.97
CA ARG A 135 -12.18 -32.62 -14.40
C ARG A 135 -11.90 -34.12 -14.27
N LEU A 136 -12.83 -34.86 -13.66
CA LEU A 136 -12.74 -36.31 -13.49
C LEU A 136 -13.56 -37.07 -14.54
N ASP A 137 -14.47 -36.38 -15.23
CA ASP A 137 -15.12 -36.83 -16.47
C ASP A 137 -14.22 -36.51 -17.68
#